data_AF-A0A7C7T2M5-F1
#
_entry.id   AF-A0A7C7T2M5-F1
#
_cell.length_a   1.000
_cell.length_b   1.000
_cell.length_c   1.000
_cell.angle_alpha   90.00
_cell.angle_beta   90.00
_cell.angle_gamma   90.00
#
_symmetry.space_group_name_H-M   'P 1'
#
loop_
_entity.id
_entity.type
_entity.pdbx_description
1 polymer ?
#
loop_
_entity_poly.entity_id
_entity_poly.type
_entity_poly.pdbx_seq_one_letter_code
_entity_poly.pdbx_strand_id
1 'polypeptide(L)'
;MLKKLLILAIFLSPAVKASPLSDGAMRLIKIGNEISSRDVVLRGQSLLLKGAFDLNDFDAMYEASKQVRQGSELMGYQPQEREANEILIKLVRRSFDPALYEYALYLLDGSHGFVKNEFLALNLFEESFIIHGNAKSAMMAAIIRNESLVLGTKKPYRIDELITFSILNK
;
A
#
# COMPACT_ATOMS: atom_id res chain seq x y z
N MET A 1 33.87 9.16 18.04
CA MET A 1 32.47 8.99 18.51
C MET A 1 31.42 9.57 17.55
N LEU A 2 31.79 10.49 16.64
CA LEU A 2 30.88 11.06 15.62
C LEU A 2 30.23 10.02 14.68
N LYS A 3 30.95 8.94 14.31
CA LYS A 3 30.42 7.91 13.40
C LYS A 3 29.28 7.06 13.99
N LYS A 4 29.16 6.98 15.33
CA LYS A 4 28.07 6.24 15.99
C LYS A 4 26.77 7.06 16.09
N LEU A 5 26.87 8.40 16.09
CA LEU A 5 25.72 9.31 16.07
C LEU A 5 25.04 9.38 14.70
N LEU A 6 25.81 9.22 13.61
CA LEU A 6 25.26 9.24 12.25
C LEU A 6 24.34 8.04 11.95
N ILE A 7 24.58 6.90 12.60
CA ILE A 7 23.78 5.67 12.41
C ILE A 7 22.42 5.81 13.13
N LEU A 8 22.35 6.53 14.25
CA LEU A 8 21.11 6.73 14.99
C LEU A 8 20.11 7.64 14.26
N ALA A 9 20.59 8.55 13.42
CA ALA A 9 19.75 9.46 12.63
C ALA A 9 19.00 8.77 11.48
N ILE A 10 19.39 7.55 11.09
CA ILE A 10 18.74 6.78 10.02
C ILE A 10 17.54 5.97 10.54
N PHE A 11 17.38 5.84 11.87
CA PHE A 11 16.29 5.07 12.49
C PHE A 11 15.02 5.89 12.81
N LEU A 12 14.96 7.14 12.36
CA LEU A 12 13.71 7.90 12.38
C LEU A 12 13.01 7.71 11.03
N SER A 13 12.47 6.51 10.82
CA SER A 13 11.47 6.32 9.77
C SER A 13 10.28 7.21 10.13
N PRO A 14 9.94 8.21 9.30
CA PRO A 14 8.72 8.97 9.53
C PRO A 14 7.56 7.97 9.52
N ALA A 15 6.77 7.94 10.58
CA ALA A 15 5.51 7.20 10.56
C ALA A 15 4.73 7.72 9.35
N VAL A 16 4.54 6.87 8.34
CA VAL A 16 3.72 7.17 7.16
C VAL A 16 2.30 7.33 7.68
N LYS A 17 1.95 8.56 8.04
CA LYS A 17 0.60 8.94 8.43
C LYS A 17 -0.13 9.29 7.15
N ALA A 18 -1.27 8.67 6.95
CA ALA A 18 -2.19 9.06 5.91
C ALA A 18 -2.49 10.56 6.02
N SER A 19 -2.77 11.19 4.89
CA SER A 19 -3.12 12.60 4.86
C SER A 19 -4.30 12.88 5.82
N PRO A 20 -4.29 14.01 6.55
CA PRO A 20 -5.40 14.36 7.45
C PRO A 20 -6.75 14.43 6.74
N LEU A 21 -6.73 14.71 5.43
CA LEU A 21 -7.90 14.82 4.58
C LEU A 21 -8.49 13.44 4.27
N SER A 22 -7.68 12.48 3.80
CA SER A 22 -8.12 11.12 3.52
C SER A 22 -8.57 10.43 4.81
N ASP A 23 -7.83 10.63 5.90
CA ASP A 23 -8.22 10.18 7.24
C ASP A 23 -9.60 10.74 7.67
N GLY A 24 -9.82 12.03 7.48
CA GLY A 24 -11.10 12.68 7.80
C GLY A 24 -12.25 12.16 6.94
N ALA A 25 -12.00 12.00 5.65
CA ALA A 25 -12.96 11.44 4.70
C ALA A 25 -13.35 10.01 5.06
N MET A 26 -12.37 9.15 5.35
CA MET A 26 -12.60 7.76 5.73
C MET A 26 -13.34 7.63 7.06
N ARG A 27 -13.07 8.51 8.03
CA ARG A 27 -13.86 8.57 9.28
C ARG A 27 -15.33 8.90 9.02
N LEU A 28 -15.61 9.87 8.16
CA LEU A 28 -16.99 10.21 7.77
C LEU A 28 -17.68 9.03 7.08
N ILE A 29 -17.02 8.38 6.11
CA ILE A 29 -17.56 7.20 5.43
C ILE A 29 -17.88 6.10 6.45
N LYS A 30 -16.94 5.80 7.37
CA LYS A 30 -17.13 4.78 8.41
C LYS A 30 -18.33 5.11 9.30
N ILE A 31 -18.37 6.31 9.89
CA ILE A 31 -19.46 6.75 10.76
C ILE A 31 -20.79 6.71 10.00
N GLY A 32 -20.80 7.20 8.76
CA GLY A 32 -21.99 7.20 7.90
C GLY A 32 -22.53 5.79 7.66
N ASN A 33 -21.65 4.80 7.42
CA ASN A 33 -22.05 3.40 7.31
C ASN A 33 -22.58 2.85 8.65
N GLU A 34 -21.90 3.12 9.76
CA GLU A 34 -22.29 2.65 11.11
C GLU A 34 -23.68 3.15 11.53
N ILE A 35 -24.03 4.40 11.17
CA ILE A 35 -25.34 5.00 11.47
C ILE A 35 -26.32 4.89 10.30
N SER A 36 -25.97 4.17 9.22
CA SER A 36 -26.77 4.06 8.00
C SER A 36 -27.20 5.39 7.37
N SER A 37 -26.37 6.43 7.47
CA SER A 37 -26.62 7.76 6.91
C SER A 37 -25.92 7.96 5.57
N ARG A 38 -26.71 7.95 4.49
CA ARG A 38 -26.23 8.22 3.11
C ARG A 38 -25.60 9.60 2.98
N ASP A 39 -26.13 10.63 3.64
CA ASP A 39 -25.58 12.00 3.56
C ASP A 39 -24.16 12.08 4.15
N VAL A 40 -23.93 11.41 5.28
CA VAL A 40 -22.61 11.40 5.94
C VAL A 40 -21.59 10.63 5.08
N VAL A 41 -22.00 9.49 4.50
CA VAL A 41 -21.15 8.74 3.55
C VAL A 41 -20.83 9.60 2.32
N LEU A 42 -21.82 10.27 1.74
CA LEU A 42 -21.63 11.15 0.58
C LEU A 42 -20.66 12.29 0.85
N ARG A 43 -20.73 12.93 2.03
CA ARG A 43 -19.76 13.97 2.42
C ARG A 43 -18.35 13.42 2.53
N GLY A 44 -18.20 12.23 3.12
CA GLY A 44 -16.91 11.55 3.19
C GLY A 44 -16.36 11.20 1.80
N GLN A 45 -17.18 10.61 0.94
CA GLN A 45 -16.80 10.28 -0.45
C GLN A 45 -16.45 11.53 -1.26
N SER A 46 -17.23 12.61 -1.14
CA SER A 46 -16.96 13.89 -1.80
C SER A 46 -15.61 14.47 -1.36
N LEU A 47 -15.32 14.44 -0.06
CA LEU A 47 -14.04 14.88 0.48
C LEU A 47 -12.88 14.02 -0.03
N LEU A 48 -13.09 12.69 -0.11
CA LEU A 48 -12.09 11.75 -0.60
C LEU A 48 -11.77 11.98 -2.08
N LEU A 49 -12.80 12.15 -2.92
CA LEU A 49 -12.65 12.43 -4.35
C LEU A 49 -11.97 13.78 -4.60
N LYS A 50 -12.30 14.81 -3.81
CA LYS A 50 -11.62 16.10 -3.85
C LYS A 50 -10.13 15.97 -3.52
N GLY A 51 -9.79 15.23 -2.46
CA GLY A 51 -8.40 14.92 -2.14
C GLY A 51 -7.68 14.22 -3.29
N ALA A 52 -8.29 13.15 -3.79
CA ALA A 52 -7.73 12.33 -4.85
C ALA A 52 -7.49 13.12 -6.13
N PHE A 53 -8.49 13.82 -6.67
CA PHE A 53 -8.44 14.35 -8.02
C PHE A 53 -8.13 15.85 -8.11
N ASP A 54 -8.51 16.63 -7.10
CA ASP A 54 -8.27 18.09 -7.13
C ASP A 54 -6.94 18.44 -6.46
N LEU A 55 -6.57 17.70 -5.40
CA LEU A 55 -5.37 17.98 -4.60
C LEU A 55 -4.21 17.03 -4.89
N ASN A 56 -4.42 16.06 -5.79
CA ASN A 56 -3.45 15.03 -6.13
C ASN A 56 -2.87 14.31 -4.90
N ASP A 57 -3.72 14.07 -3.91
CA ASP A 57 -3.38 13.38 -2.67
C ASP A 57 -3.39 11.86 -2.91
N PHE A 58 -2.20 11.26 -2.87
CA PHE A 58 -2.03 9.83 -3.14
C PHE A 58 -2.67 8.93 -2.08
N ASP A 59 -2.73 9.36 -0.82
CA ASP A 59 -3.46 8.61 0.22
C ASP A 59 -4.96 8.61 -0.09
N ALA A 60 -5.50 9.76 -0.50
CA ALA A 60 -6.90 9.87 -0.89
C ALA A 60 -7.22 9.06 -2.15
N MET A 61 -6.35 9.08 -3.16
CA MET A 61 -6.48 8.22 -4.36
C MET A 61 -6.46 6.73 -3.99
N TYR A 62 -5.56 6.34 -3.09
CA TYR A 62 -5.42 4.96 -2.65
C TYR A 62 -6.68 4.47 -1.92
N GLU A 63 -7.17 5.25 -0.95
CA GLU A 63 -8.41 4.91 -0.25
C GLU A 63 -9.64 4.98 -1.18
N ALA A 64 -9.67 5.90 -2.14
CA ALA A 64 -10.71 5.92 -3.17
C ALA A 64 -10.71 4.62 -3.99
N SER A 65 -9.53 4.11 -4.37
CA SER A 65 -9.42 2.85 -5.11
C SER A 65 -10.03 1.67 -4.33
N LYS A 66 -9.80 1.62 -3.01
CA LYS A 66 -10.38 0.59 -2.13
C LYS A 66 -11.89 0.72 -2.00
N GLN A 67 -12.40 1.95 -1.88
CA GLN A 67 -13.85 2.19 -1.87
C GLN A 67 -14.51 1.78 -3.18
N VAL A 68 -13.90 2.10 -4.33
CA VAL A 68 -14.39 1.70 -5.65
C VAL A 68 -14.40 0.17 -5.80
N ARG A 69 -13.35 -0.50 -5.31
CA ARG A 69 -13.26 -1.97 -5.31
C ARG A 69 -14.37 -2.62 -4.48
N GLN A 70 -14.65 -2.08 -3.31
CA GLN A 70 -15.64 -2.63 -2.38
C GLN A 70 -17.08 -2.30 -2.78
N GLY A 71 -17.28 -1.20 -3.51
CA GLY A 71 -18.62 -0.64 -3.72
C GLY A 71 -19.23 -0.11 -2.42
N SER A 72 -20.54 0.05 -2.40
CA SER A 72 -21.27 0.49 -1.22
C SER A 72 -22.73 0.04 -1.31
N GLU A 73 -23.12 -0.90 -0.46
CA GLU A 73 -24.51 -1.38 -0.35
C GLU A 73 -25.46 -0.23 0.04
N LEU A 74 -25.08 0.56 1.04
CA LEU A 74 -25.86 1.71 1.52
C LEU A 74 -26.13 2.73 0.40
N MET A 75 -25.20 2.87 -0.54
CA MET A 75 -25.33 3.79 -1.67
C MET A 75 -25.90 3.13 -2.94
N GLY A 76 -25.97 1.80 -2.98
CA GLY A 76 -26.33 1.04 -4.18
C GLY A 76 -25.22 0.96 -5.22
N TYR A 77 -23.97 1.26 -4.85
CA TYR A 77 -22.82 1.20 -5.76
C TYR A 77 -22.26 -0.22 -5.79
N GLN A 78 -22.22 -0.80 -6.99
CA GLN A 78 -21.61 -2.11 -7.18
C GLN A 78 -20.08 -2.02 -7.12
N PRO A 79 -19.39 -3.07 -6.65
CA PRO A 79 -17.95 -3.23 -6.79
C PRO A 79 -17.47 -2.97 -8.23
N GLN A 80 -16.46 -2.12 -8.38
CA GLN A 80 -15.85 -1.75 -9.67
C GLN A 80 -14.37 -2.09 -9.65
N GLU A 81 -14.07 -3.38 -9.75
CA GLU A 81 -12.73 -3.93 -9.60
C GLU A 81 -11.73 -3.39 -10.64
N ARG A 82 -12.16 -3.27 -11.90
CA ARG A 82 -11.30 -2.80 -12.98
C ARG A 82 -10.86 -1.35 -12.76
N GLU A 83 -11.81 -0.48 -12.41
CA GLU A 83 -11.57 0.93 -12.15
C GLU A 83 -10.65 1.12 -10.93
N ALA A 84 -10.84 0.30 -9.88
CA ALA A 84 -9.95 0.27 -8.74
C ALA A 84 -8.52 -0.14 -9.13
N ASN A 85 -8.37 -1.15 -9.98
CA ASN A 85 -7.07 -1.60 -10.49
C ASN A 85 -6.37 -0.50 -11.29
N GLU A 86 -7.08 0.26 -12.11
CA GLU A 86 -6.51 1.37 -12.87
C GLU A 86 -5.95 2.47 -11.97
N ILE A 87 -6.63 2.78 -10.85
CA ILE A 87 -6.15 3.76 -9.86
C ILE A 87 -4.91 3.20 -9.15
N LEU A 88 -4.95 1.94 -8.70
CA LEU A 88 -3.83 1.29 -8.02
C LEU A 88 -2.56 1.27 -8.91
N ILE A 89 -2.69 0.89 -10.17
CA ILE A 89 -1.56 0.88 -11.14
C ILE A 89 -1.00 2.30 -11.34
N LYS A 90 -1.85 3.34 -11.37
CA LYS A 90 -1.36 4.73 -11.46
C LYS A 90 -0.51 5.10 -10.25
N LEU A 91 -0.89 4.68 -9.05
CA LEU A 91 -0.13 4.93 -7.82
C LEU A 91 1.18 4.13 -7.78
N VAL A 92 1.17 2.88 -8.23
CA VAL A 92 2.38 2.05 -8.40
C VAL A 92 3.39 2.74 -9.31
N ARG A 93 2.95 3.31 -10.44
CA ARG A 93 3.82 4.08 -11.36
C ARG A 93 4.42 5.34 -10.75
N ARG A 94 3.88 5.81 -9.62
CA ARG A 94 4.41 6.93 -8.84
C ARG A 94 5.25 6.46 -7.65
N SER A 95 5.55 5.16 -7.58
CA SER A 95 6.24 4.51 -6.47
C SER A 95 5.58 4.83 -5.12
N PHE A 96 4.24 4.92 -5.08
CA PHE A 96 3.53 5.16 -3.83
C PHE A 96 3.52 3.89 -2.96
N ASP A 97 4.11 3.96 -1.77
CA ASP A 97 4.46 2.77 -0.98
C ASP A 97 3.30 1.81 -0.67
N PRO A 98 2.14 2.26 -0.15
CA PRO A 98 1.00 1.36 0.07
C PRO A 98 0.53 0.67 -1.20
N ALA A 99 0.55 1.37 -2.34
CA ALA A 99 0.15 0.81 -3.62
C ALA A 99 1.16 -0.21 -4.16
N LEU A 100 2.47 0.02 -3.97
CA LEU A 100 3.51 -0.96 -4.30
C LEU A 100 3.29 -2.26 -3.53
N TYR A 101 3.07 -2.16 -2.21
CA TYR A 101 2.86 -3.30 -1.34
C TYR A 101 1.57 -4.07 -1.69
N GLU A 102 0.43 -3.37 -1.81
CA GLU A 102 -0.85 -3.99 -2.10
C GLU A 102 -0.86 -4.65 -3.49
N TYR A 103 -0.33 -3.96 -4.51
CA TYR A 103 -0.25 -4.52 -5.85
C TYR A 103 0.67 -5.76 -5.89
N ALA A 104 1.79 -5.74 -5.17
CA ALA A 104 2.67 -6.90 -5.06
C ALA A 104 1.96 -8.11 -4.42
N LEU A 105 1.10 -7.89 -3.41
CA LEU A 105 0.28 -8.96 -2.83
C LEU A 105 -0.71 -9.54 -3.85
N TYR A 106 -1.42 -8.69 -4.61
CA TYR A 106 -2.35 -9.16 -5.64
C TYR A 106 -1.66 -9.95 -6.77
N LEU A 107 -0.41 -9.60 -7.09
CA LEU A 107 0.40 -10.38 -8.02
C LEU A 107 0.90 -11.68 -7.41
N LEU A 108 1.08 -11.77 -6.10
CA LEU A 108 1.56 -12.98 -5.44
C LEU A 108 0.48 -14.07 -5.38
N ASP A 109 -0.76 -13.68 -5.09
CA ASP A 109 -1.90 -14.59 -4.98
C ASP A 109 -2.71 -14.74 -6.29
N GLY A 110 -2.55 -13.81 -7.24
CA GLY A 110 -3.34 -13.77 -8.47
C GLY A 110 -4.79 -13.37 -8.22
N SER A 111 -5.04 -12.53 -7.21
CA SER A 111 -6.36 -12.06 -6.84
C SER A 111 -6.74 -10.76 -7.54
N HIS A 112 -7.99 -10.35 -7.35
CA HIS A 112 -8.51 -9.05 -7.75
C HIS A 112 -8.36 -8.70 -9.24
N GLY A 113 -8.49 -9.71 -10.10
CA GLY A 113 -8.34 -9.58 -11.55
C GLY A 113 -6.90 -9.48 -12.05
N PHE A 114 -5.90 -9.68 -11.18
CA PHE A 114 -4.49 -9.71 -11.55
C PHE A 114 -4.00 -11.13 -11.82
N VAL A 115 -3.13 -11.28 -12.81
CA VAL A 115 -2.48 -12.56 -13.11
C VAL A 115 -1.31 -12.74 -12.15
N LYS A 116 -1.24 -13.92 -11.52
CA LYS A 116 -0.15 -14.28 -10.61
C LYS A 116 1.22 -14.08 -11.28
N ASN A 117 2.08 -13.29 -10.65
CA ASN A 117 3.43 -12.97 -11.12
C ASN A 117 4.36 -12.70 -9.93
N GLU A 118 4.96 -13.76 -9.40
CA GLU A 118 5.87 -13.72 -8.25
C GLU A 118 7.14 -12.90 -8.51
N PHE A 119 7.66 -12.92 -9.74
CA PHE A 119 8.86 -12.15 -10.09
C PHE A 119 8.60 -10.64 -10.02
N LEU A 120 7.48 -10.18 -10.59
CA LEU A 120 7.08 -8.78 -10.50
C LEU A 120 6.74 -8.39 -9.05
N ALA A 121 6.04 -9.26 -8.31
CA ALA A 121 5.75 -9.04 -6.89
C ALA A 121 7.04 -8.84 -6.07
N LEU A 122 8.05 -9.71 -6.25
CA LEU A 122 9.35 -9.58 -5.58
C LEU A 122 10.01 -8.23 -5.90
N ASN A 123 10.01 -7.80 -7.16
CA ASN A 123 10.61 -6.53 -7.55
C ASN A 123 9.90 -5.33 -6.90
N LEU A 124 8.57 -5.37 -6.80
CA LEU A 124 7.79 -4.30 -6.16
C LEU A 124 8.00 -4.26 -4.64
N PHE A 125 8.11 -5.41 -3.97
CA PHE A 125 8.46 -5.46 -2.55
C PHE A 125 9.88 -4.94 -2.29
N GLU A 126 10.84 -5.29 -3.15
CA GLU A 126 12.20 -4.78 -3.07
C GLU A 126 12.25 -3.27 -3.34
N GLU A 127 11.49 -2.76 -4.32
CA GLU A 127 11.37 -1.32 -4.59
C GLU A 127 10.80 -0.58 -3.36
N SER A 128 9.70 -1.08 -2.80
CA SER A 128 9.08 -0.53 -1.59
C SER A 128 10.03 -0.52 -0.40
N PHE A 129 10.80 -1.59 -0.20
CA PHE A 129 11.86 -1.64 0.82
C PHE A 129 12.97 -0.61 0.55
N ILE A 130 13.52 -0.56 -0.67
CA ILE A 130 14.67 0.28 -1.02
C ILE A 130 14.32 1.77 -0.95
N ILE A 131 13.15 2.16 -1.46
CA ILE A 131 12.75 3.57 -1.57
C ILE A 131 12.16 4.07 -0.25
N HIS A 132 11.32 3.27 0.42
CA HIS A 132 10.50 3.73 1.55
C HIS A 132 10.88 3.10 2.88
N GLY A 133 11.81 2.15 2.91
CA GLY A 133 12.16 1.43 4.13
C GLY A 133 10.99 0.61 4.67
N ASN A 134 10.12 0.10 3.80
CA ASN A 134 8.94 -0.66 4.24
C ASN A 134 9.34 -2.04 4.78
N ALA A 135 9.19 -2.21 6.11
CA ALA A 135 9.53 -3.44 6.81
C ALA A 135 8.68 -4.65 6.42
N LYS A 136 7.40 -4.45 6.07
CA LYS A 136 6.51 -5.52 5.61
C LYS A 136 6.92 -6.01 4.23
N SER A 137 7.24 -5.08 3.33
CA SER A 137 7.77 -5.40 2.01
C SER A 137 9.11 -6.14 2.11
N ALA A 138 10.00 -5.71 3.01
CA ALA A 138 11.27 -6.39 3.25
C ALA A 138 11.05 -7.85 3.69
N MET A 139 10.12 -8.09 4.63
CA MET A 139 9.77 -9.44 5.07
C MET A 139 9.23 -10.29 3.91
N MET A 140 8.30 -9.75 3.12
CA MET A 140 7.73 -10.49 1.98
C MET A 140 8.78 -10.82 0.92
N ALA A 141 9.68 -9.87 0.60
CA ALA A 141 10.79 -10.12 -0.31
C ALA A 141 11.72 -11.22 0.21
N ALA A 142 12.01 -11.25 1.52
CA ALA A 142 12.83 -12.30 2.12
C ALA A 142 12.18 -13.69 2.00
N ILE A 143 10.87 -13.79 2.29
CA ILE A 143 10.11 -15.04 2.19
C ILE A 143 10.15 -15.57 0.76
N ILE A 144 9.78 -14.73 -0.23
CA ILE A 144 9.77 -15.11 -1.64
C ILE A 144 11.17 -15.56 -2.08
N ARG A 145 12.23 -14.83 -1.72
CA ARG A 145 13.61 -15.22 -2.05
C ARG A 145 14.02 -16.56 -1.43
N ASN A 146 13.57 -16.84 -0.22
CA ASN A 146 13.90 -18.07 0.48
C ASN A 146 13.15 -19.28 -0.12
N GLU A 147 11.91 -19.09 -0.53
CA GLU A 147 11.06 -20.14 -1.11
C GLU A 147 11.32 -20.34 -2.61
N SER A 148 11.91 -19.36 -3.30
CA SER A 148 12.17 -19.45 -4.74
C SER A 148 13.07 -20.62 -5.10
N LEU A 149 12.61 -21.42 -6.07
CA LEU A 149 13.37 -22.51 -6.69
C LEU A 149 14.26 -22.02 -7.85
N VAL A 150 14.12 -20.76 -8.25
CA VAL A 150 14.88 -20.17 -9.37
C VAL A 150 16.30 -19.85 -8.91
N LEU A 151 17.28 -20.43 -9.60
CA LEU A 151 18.70 -20.16 -9.37
C LEU A 151 18.99 -18.66 -9.54
N GLY A 152 19.66 -18.07 -8.54
CA GLY A 152 20.00 -16.65 -8.52
C GLY A 152 19.01 -15.73 -7.79
N THR A 153 17.78 -16.19 -7.54
CA THR A 153 16.81 -15.46 -6.69
C THR A 153 17.16 -15.61 -5.21
N LYS A 154 17.57 -16.83 -4.83
CA LYS A 154 17.96 -17.19 -3.47
C LYS A 154 19.38 -16.70 -3.16
N LYS A 155 19.46 -15.51 -2.56
CA LYS A 155 20.72 -14.85 -2.16
C LYS A 155 20.77 -14.75 -0.62
N PRO A 156 21.46 -15.68 0.08
CA PRO A 156 21.40 -15.77 1.54
C PRO A 156 21.66 -14.45 2.26
N TYR A 157 22.73 -13.74 1.90
CA TYR A 157 23.06 -12.44 2.50
C TYR A 157 21.95 -11.39 2.35
N ARG A 158 21.26 -11.36 1.20
CA ARG A 158 20.14 -10.43 0.98
C ARG A 158 18.92 -10.83 1.80
N ILE A 159 18.67 -12.13 1.94
CA ILE A 159 17.59 -12.65 2.80
C ILE A 159 17.84 -12.24 4.25
N ASP A 160 19.06 -12.43 4.76
CA ASP A 160 19.42 -12.05 6.12
C ASP A 160 19.29 -10.54 6.36
N GLU A 161 19.71 -9.72 5.40
CA GLU A 161 19.56 -8.26 5.44
C GLU A 161 18.08 -7.86 5.56
N LEU A 162 17.23 -8.40 4.68
CA LEU A 162 15.80 -8.10 4.64
C LEU A 162 15.09 -8.55 5.92
N ILE A 163 15.38 -9.76 6.43
CA ILE A 163 14.83 -10.26 7.69
C ILE A 163 15.27 -9.37 8.84
N THR A 164 16.57 -9.06 8.93
CA THR A 164 17.12 -8.22 10.01
C THR A 164 16.44 -6.85 10.02
N PHE A 165 16.36 -6.20 8.86
CA PHE A 165 15.67 -4.91 8.74
C PHE A 165 14.21 -5.01 9.18
N SER A 166 13.48 -6.02 8.70
CA SER A 166 12.05 -6.17 8.99
C SER A 166 11.77 -6.40 10.48
N ILE A 167 12.62 -7.14 11.19
CA ILE A 167 12.47 -7.41 12.63
C ILE A 167 12.75 -6.15 13.45
N LEU A 168 13.76 -5.36 13.07
CA LEU A 168 14.17 -4.17 13.80
C LEU A 168 13.21 -2.98 13.64
N ASN A 169 12.35 -2.98 12.61
CA ASN A 169 11.47 -1.87 12.24
C ASN A 169 9.98 -2.27 12.26
N LYS A 170 9.60 -3.20 13.15
CA LYS A 170 8.21 -3.61 13.37
C LYS A 170 7.39 -2.59 14.17
#